data_AF-A0A9E1J2B2-F1
#
_entry.id   AF-A0A9E1J2B2-F1
#
_cell.length_a   1.000
_cell.length_b   1.000
_cell.length_c   1.000
_cell.angle_alpha   90.00
_cell.angle_beta   90.00
_cell.angle_gamma   90.00
#
_symmetry.space_group_name_H-M   'P 1'
#
loop_
_entity.id
_entity.type
_entity.pdbx_description
1 polymer ?
#
loop_
_entity_poly.entity_id
_entity_poly.type
_entity_poly.pdbx_seq_one_letter_code
_entity_poly.pdbx_strand_id
1 'polypeptide(L)'
;MAEPGDESGDIPSGLYLETGAPPPRGALSASLEWILNSLNGLGSIWIFVLMILINLDAFGRTFFAHPIEGVVEIVEMSIVAIVFLQLGDATQRGRLTRSDGLFQRLLNGYPGFGRFLGAIFDLLGIIFMAIVLYGTVPEMIEAVNENLYYGSEGVFTAPKWPV
;
A
#
# COMPACT_ATOMS: atom_id res chain seq x y z
N MET A 1 33.70 -31.28 47.42
CA MET A 1 32.58 -31.10 46.47
C MET A 1 32.34 -29.60 46.42
N ALA A 2 32.86 -28.92 45.39
CA ALA A 2 32.76 -27.47 45.21
C ALA A 2 32.01 -27.23 43.90
N GLU A 3 30.96 -26.41 43.95
CA GLU A 3 30.11 -26.06 42.81
C GLU A 3 30.88 -25.25 41.76
N PRO A 4 30.55 -25.39 40.46
CA PRO A 4 31.12 -24.55 39.42
C PRO A 4 30.48 -23.15 39.51
N GLY A 5 31.33 -22.15 39.74
CA GLY A 5 30.96 -20.74 39.79
C GLY A 5 30.37 -20.26 38.46
N ASP A 6 29.23 -19.64 38.59
CA ASP A 6 28.56 -18.72 37.68
C ASP A 6 29.53 -17.72 37.01
N GLU A 7 29.80 -17.92 35.72
CA GLU A 7 30.46 -16.94 34.85
C GLU A 7 29.44 -16.20 33.95
N SER A 8 28.27 -15.85 34.50
CA SER A 8 27.43 -14.78 33.95
C SER A 8 28.15 -13.45 34.16
N GLY A 9 29.04 -13.11 33.23
CA GLY A 9 29.64 -11.79 33.16
C GLY A 9 28.55 -10.73 33.12
N ASP A 10 28.46 -9.96 34.21
CA ASP A 10 27.63 -8.76 34.35
C ASP A 10 27.93 -7.81 33.18
N ILE A 11 27.11 -7.88 32.14
CA ILE A 11 27.01 -6.79 31.17
C ILE A 11 26.33 -5.64 31.95
N PRO A 12 27.00 -4.49 32.16
CA PRO A 12 26.42 -3.40 32.92
C PRO A 12 25.08 -3.02 32.30
N SER A 13 24.00 -3.09 33.08
CA SER A 13 22.62 -2.84 32.61
C SER A 13 22.44 -1.42 32.03
N GLY A 14 23.41 -0.53 32.24
CA GLY A 14 23.48 0.82 31.66
C GLY A 14 24.01 0.91 30.23
N LEU A 15 24.60 -0.16 29.66
CA LEU A 15 25.12 -0.13 28.28
C LEU A 15 24.02 -0.17 27.20
N TYR A 16 22.81 -0.60 27.58
CA TYR A 16 21.67 -0.74 26.65
C TYR A 16 20.82 0.54 26.50
N LEU A 17 21.07 1.60 27.29
CA LEU A 17 20.18 2.77 27.36
C LEU A 17 20.60 3.95 26.48
N GLU A 18 21.66 3.83 25.70
CA GLU A 18 22.13 4.87 24.78
C GLU A 18 21.88 4.52 23.30
N THR A 19 20.87 3.70 23.03
CA THR A 19 20.30 3.60 21.67
C THR A 19 19.55 4.89 21.41
N GLY A 20 20.19 5.80 20.67
CA GLY A 20 19.70 7.14 20.37
C GLY A 20 18.21 7.17 20.03
N ALA A 21 17.47 8.00 20.77
CA ALA A 21 16.08 8.30 20.47
C ALA A 21 15.97 8.67 18.98
N PRO A 22 15.00 8.10 18.23
CA PRO A 22 14.83 8.44 16.83
C PRO A 22 14.70 9.95 16.70
N PRO A 23 15.34 10.58 15.70
CA PRO A 23 15.28 12.03 15.54
C PRO A 23 13.82 12.50 15.52
N PRO A 24 13.51 13.65 16.12
CA PRO A 24 12.14 14.14 16.23
C PRO A 24 11.51 14.21 14.83
N ARG A 25 10.50 13.36 14.60
CA ARG A 25 9.77 13.31 13.33
C ARG A 25 9.05 14.65 13.14
N GLY A 26 9.19 15.25 11.96
CA GLY A 26 8.45 16.46 11.64
C GLY A 26 6.94 16.21 11.69
N ALA A 27 6.15 17.21 12.08
CA ALA A 27 4.68 17.09 12.14
C ALA A 27 4.07 16.64 10.80
N LEU A 28 4.71 16.97 9.68
CA LEU A 28 4.33 16.55 8.33
C LEU A 28 4.53 15.04 8.09
N SER A 29 5.64 14.46 8.55
CA SER A 29 5.90 13.03 8.34
C SER A 29 4.97 12.18 9.21
N ALA A 30 4.69 12.62 10.44
CA ALA A 30 3.73 11.95 11.31
C ALA A 30 2.30 11.97 10.72
N SER A 31 1.89 13.11 10.16
CA SER A 31 0.58 13.25 9.51
C SER A 31 0.47 12.34 8.27
N LEU A 32 1.51 12.31 7.44
CA LEU A 32 1.57 11.47 6.25
C LEU A 32 1.53 9.98 6.60
N GLU A 33 2.33 9.53 7.57
CA GLU A 33 2.31 8.14 8.07
C GLU A 33 0.92 7.74 8.56
N TRP A 34 0.24 8.63 9.31
CA TRP A 34 -1.12 8.36 9.79
C TRP A 34 -2.13 8.24 8.65
N ILE A 35 -2.05 9.10 7.63
CA ILE A 35 -2.92 9.04 6.44
C ILE A 35 -2.69 7.73 5.69
N LEU A 36 -1.44 7.39 5.37
CA LEU A 36 -1.10 6.18 4.62
C LEU A 36 -1.55 4.90 5.36
N ASN A 37 -1.34 4.85 6.68
CA ASN A 37 -1.80 3.74 7.51
C ASN A 37 -3.33 3.62 7.50
N SER A 38 -4.04 4.74 7.54
CA SER A 38 -5.50 4.76 7.53
C SER A 38 -6.05 4.30 6.18
N LEU A 39 -5.46 4.75 5.07
CA LEU A 39 -5.81 4.31 3.71
C LEU A 39 -5.58 2.81 3.52
N ASN A 40 -4.46 2.28 4.01
CA ASN A 40 -4.21 0.84 3.97
C ASN A 40 -5.21 0.05 4.83
N GLY A 41 -5.51 0.54 6.04
CA GLY A 41 -6.54 -0.03 6.90
C GLY A 41 -7.92 -0.09 6.22
N LEU A 42 -8.30 1.00 5.55
CA LEU A 42 -9.55 1.07 4.79
C LEU A 42 -9.55 0.07 3.62
N GLY A 43 -8.45 -0.05 2.88
CA GLY A 43 -8.29 -1.05 1.83
C GLY A 43 -8.44 -2.48 2.36
N SER A 44 -7.89 -2.76 3.54
CA SER A 44 -8.01 -4.08 4.20
C SER A 44 -9.47 -4.40 4.60
N ILE A 45 -10.20 -3.40 5.12
CA ILE A 45 -11.63 -3.53 5.42
C ILE A 45 -12.41 -3.79 4.12
N TRP A 46 -12.07 -3.12 3.03
CA TRP A 46 -12.75 -3.30 1.75
C TRP A 46 -12.53 -4.71 1.17
N ILE A 47 -11.32 -5.26 1.29
CA ILE A 47 -11.05 -6.67 0.94
C ILE A 47 -11.99 -7.61 1.71
N PHE A 48 -12.18 -7.38 3.01
CA PHE A 48 -13.07 -8.21 3.82
C PHE A 48 -14.53 -8.14 3.33
N VAL A 49 -15.01 -6.95 2.97
CA VAL A 49 -16.34 -6.76 2.37
C VAL A 49 -16.47 -7.51 1.05
N LEU A 50 -15.49 -7.39 0.15
CA LEU A 50 -15.48 -8.11 -1.11
C LEU A 50 -15.47 -9.62 -0.90
N MET A 51 -14.72 -10.10 0.08
CA MET A 51 -14.65 -11.51 0.40
C MET A 51 -16.03 -12.05 0.79
N ILE A 52 -16.80 -11.31 1.60
CA ILE A 52 -18.19 -11.68 1.92
C ILE A 52 -19.07 -11.65 0.66
N LEU A 53 -18.99 -10.57 -0.13
CA LEU A 53 -19.81 -10.39 -1.34
C LEU A 53 -19.59 -11.54 -2.35
N ILE A 54 -18.33 -11.86 -2.64
CA ILE A 54 -17.95 -12.94 -3.57
C ILE A 54 -18.43 -14.29 -3.06
N ASN A 55 -18.31 -14.56 -1.74
CA ASN A 55 -18.79 -15.81 -1.16
C ASN A 55 -20.32 -15.91 -1.21
N LEU A 56 -21.04 -14.81 -0.97
CA LEU A 56 -22.50 -14.79 -1.11
C LEU A 56 -22.95 -15.03 -2.55
N ASP A 57 -22.28 -14.43 -3.54
CA ASP A 57 -22.56 -14.70 -4.96
C ASP A 57 -22.28 -16.17 -5.33
N ALA A 58 -21.13 -16.70 -4.92
CA ALA A 58 -20.78 -18.11 -5.15
C ALA A 58 -21.79 -19.07 -4.51
N PHE A 59 -22.24 -18.77 -3.29
CA PHE A 59 -23.28 -19.53 -2.60
C PHE A 59 -24.64 -19.42 -3.30
N GLY A 60 -25.04 -18.21 -3.71
CA GLY A 60 -26.25 -17.93 -4.48
C GLY A 60 -26.34 -18.74 -5.76
N ARG A 61 -25.25 -18.77 -6.54
CA ARG A 61 -25.14 -19.57 -7.76
C ARG A 61 -25.22 -21.06 -7.51
N THR A 62 -24.57 -21.55 -6.47
CA THR A 62 -24.43 -22.99 -6.21
C THR A 62 -25.68 -23.59 -5.58
N PHE A 63 -26.31 -22.91 -4.63
CA PHE A 63 -27.42 -23.46 -3.83
C PHE A 63 -28.80 -22.98 -4.30
N PHE A 64 -28.89 -21.77 -4.88
CA PHE A 64 -30.16 -21.17 -5.26
C PHE A 64 -30.32 -20.96 -6.77
N ALA A 65 -29.29 -21.28 -7.57
CA ALA A 65 -29.23 -21.00 -9.01
C ALA A 65 -29.57 -19.53 -9.37
N HIS A 66 -29.44 -18.62 -8.40
CA HIS A 66 -29.73 -17.21 -8.55
C HIS A 66 -28.43 -16.43 -8.26
N PRO A 67 -27.68 -16.01 -9.29
CA PRO A 67 -26.51 -15.16 -9.09
C PRO A 67 -26.94 -13.79 -8.56
N ILE A 68 -26.00 -13.11 -7.90
CA ILE A 68 -26.12 -11.68 -7.62
C ILE A 68 -25.57 -10.96 -8.85
N GLU A 69 -26.43 -10.27 -9.60
CA GLU A 69 -26.01 -9.56 -10.80
C GLU A 69 -25.16 -8.33 -10.44
N GLY A 70 -24.14 -8.02 -11.23
CA GLY A 70 -23.23 -6.89 -11.00
C GLY A 70 -22.04 -7.15 -10.06
N VAL A 71 -21.91 -8.35 -9.48
CA VAL A 71 -20.80 -8.66 -8.55
C VAL A 71 -19.44 -8.62 -9.24
N VAL A 72 -19.34 -9.07 -10.49
CA VAL A 72 -18.07 -9.08 -11.22
C VAL A 72 -17.58 -7.66 -11.45
N GLU A 73 -18.46 -6.77 -11.88
CA GLU A 73 -18.19 -5.36 -12.14
C GLU A 73 -17.79 -4.62 -10.86
N ILE A 74 -18.49 -4.86 -9.75
CA ILE A 74 -18.14 -4.31 -8.44
C ILE A 74 -16.74 -4.77 -7.99
N VAL A 75 -16.43 -6.06 -8.17
CA VAL A 75 -15.13 -6.63 -7.79
C VAL A 75 -14.01 -6.05 -8.65
N GLU A 76 -14.22 -5.92 -9.95
CA GLU A 76 -13.23 -5.37 -10.88
C GLU A 76 -12.82 -3.95 -10.49
N MET A 77 -13.80 -3.03 -10.34
CA MET A 77 -13.53 -1.66 -9.93
C MET A 77 -12.91 -1.59 -8.52
N SER A 78 -13.36 -2.47 -7.61
CA SER A 78 -12.87 -2.48 -6.25
C SER A 78 -11.42 -2.94 -6.12
N ILE A 79 -10.98 -3.92 -6.92
CA ILE A 79 -9.58 -4.37 -6.90
C ILE A 79 -8.64 -3.22 -7.24
N VAL A 80 -8.98 -2.43 -8.27
CA VAL A 80 -8.21 -1.24 -8.67
C VAL A 80 -8.15 -0.24 -7.51
N ALA A 81 -9.30 0.10 -6.92
CA ALA A 81 -9.37 1.01 -5.77
C ALA A 81 -8.49 0.54 -4.61
N ILE A 82 -8.65 -0.73 -4.19
CA ILE A 82 -7.90 -1.32 -3.07
C ILE A 82 -6.40 -1.21 -3.31
N VAL A 83 -5.93 -1.54 -4.50
CA VAL A 83 -4.50 -1.48 -4.84
C VAL A 83 -3.99 -0.06 -4.64
N PHE A 84 -4.67 0.96 -5.16
CA PHE A 84 -4.27 2.36 -4.97
C PHE A 84 -4.31 2.80 -3.50
N LEU A 85 -5.31 2.37 -2.72
CA LEU A 85 -5.37 2.64 -1.28
C LEU A 85 -4.17 2.06 -0.52
N GLN A 86 -3.69 0.88 -0.91
CA GLN A 86 -2.61 0.17 -0.22
C GLN A 86 -1.21 0.54 -0.73
N LEU A 87 -1.08 0.98 -1.99
CA LEU A 87 0.21 1.27 -2.62
C LEU A 87 1.04 2.30 -1.86
N GLY A 88 0.41 3.32 -1.27
CA GLY A 88 1.11 4.36 -0.52
C GLY A 88 1.83 3.82 0.72
N ASP A 89 1.13 3.04 1.56
CA ASP A 89 1.73 2.41 2.75
C ASP A 89 2.74 1.31 2.35
N ALA A 90 2.45 0.53 1.30
CA ALA A 90 3.35 -0.50 0.80
C ALA A 90 4.69 0.08 0.32
N THR A 91 4.65 1.24 -0.35
CA THR A 91 5.84 1.96 -0.81
C THR A 91 6.60 2.57 0.37
N GLN A 92 5.90 3.19 1.34
CA GLN A 92 6.55 3.77 2.53
C GLN A 92 7.28 2.72 3.37
N ARG A 93 6.72 1.51 3.49
CA ARG A 93 7.28 0.43 4.32
C ARG A 93 8.33 -0.43 3.60
N GLY A 94 8.67 -0.11 2.35
CA GLY A 94 9.62 -0.90 1.58
C GLY A 94 9.17 -2.34 1.34
N ARG A 95 7.85 -2.57 1.27
CA ARG A 95 7.26 -3.91 1.14
C ARG A 95 7.15 -4.39 -0.31
N LEU A 96 7.54 -3.55 -1.27
CA LEU A 96 7.59 -3.90 -2.67
C LEU A 96 8.76 -4.88 -2.90
N THR A 97 8.45 -6.03 -3.48
CA THR A 97 9.15 -7.33 -3.33
C THR A 97 10.66 -7.35 -3.55
N ARG A 98 11.32 -6.34 -4.13
CA ARG A 98 12.78 -6.38 -4.29
C ARG A 98 13.38 -5.02 -4.65
N SER A 99 13.93 -4.30 -3.67
CA SER A 99 15.13 -3.48 -3.88
C SER A 99 15.78 -2.98 -2.59
N ASP A 100 15.03 -2.83 -1.48
CA ASP A 100 15.57 -2.13 -0.30
C ASP A 100 16.77 -2.84 0.32
N GLY A 101 16.74 -4.17 0.44
CA GLY A 101 17.88 -4.92 0.99
C GLY A 101 19.17 -4.82 0.15
N LEU A 102 19.04 -4.75 -1.18
CA LEU A 102 20.18 -4.61 -2.09
C LEU A 102 20.67 -3.15 -2.13
N PHE A 103 19.74 -2.20 -2.14
CA PHE A 103 20.01 -0.78 -2.10
C PHE A 103 20.71 -0.37 -0.80
N GLN A 104 20.23 -0.84 0.36
CA GLN A 104 20.88 -0.61 1.67
C GLN A 104 22.30 -1.20 1.70
N ARG A 105 22.49 -2.40 1.13
CA ARG A 105 23.79 -3.07 1.08
C ARG A 105 24.77 -2.34 0.17
N LEU A 106 24.30 -1.79 -0.93
CA LEU A 106 25.10 -0.95 -1.84
C LEU A 106 25.43 0.41 -1.21
N LEU A 107 24.48 1.02 -0.50
CA LEU A 107 24.67 2.30 0.20
C LEU A 107 25.74 2.19 1.30
N ASN A 108 25.77 1.07 2.02
CA ASN A 108 26.77 0.79 3.06
C ASN A 108 28.18 0.53 2.48
N GLY A 109 28.29 0.02 1.25
CA GLY A 109 29.58 -0.20 0.58
C GLY A 109 30.14 1.05 -0.11
N TYR A 110 29.28 1.83 -0.77
CA TYR A 110 29.65 3.01 -1.55
C TYR A 110 28.64 4.16 -1.32
N PRO A 111 28.80 4.97 -0.26
CA PRO A 111 27.80 5.96 0.15
C PRO A 111 27.59 7.08 -0.87
N GLY A 112 28.62 7.46 -1.63
CA GLY A 112 28.51 8.48 -2.69
C GLY A 112 27.67 8.00 -3.88
N PHE A 113 27.91 6.76 -4.34
CA PHE A 113 27.17 6.18 -5.46
C PHE A 113 25.72 5.88 -5.09
N GLY A 114 25.47 5.38 -3.87
CA GLY A 114 24.11 5.11 -3.42
C GLY A 114 23.26 6.37 -3.24
N ARG A 115 23.81 7.51 -2.79
CA ARG A 115 23.08 8.79 -2.73
C ARG A 115 22.74 9.33 -4.13
N PHE A 116 23.65 9.20 -5.10
CA PHE A 116 23.38 9.56 -6.49
C PHE A 116 22.27 8.70 -7.10
N LEU A 117 22.33 7.39 -6.88
CA LEU A 117 21.34 6.45 -7.37
C LEU A 117 19.96 6.69 -6.72
N GLY A 118 19.92 6.99 -5.42
CA GLY A 118 18.70 7.40 -4.72
C GLY A 118 18.07 8.66 -5.31
N ALA A 119 18.87 9.70 -5.57
CA ALA A 119 18.37 10.92 -6.18
C ALA A 119 17.79 10.70 -7.59
N ILE A 120 18.39 9.79 -8.37
CA ILE A 120 17.82 9.38 -9.67
C ILE A 120 16.48 8.66 -9.48
N PHE A 121 16.39 7.72 -8.53
CA PHE A 121 15.14 7.01 -8.27
C PHE A 121 14.03 7.95 -7.80
N ASP A 122 14.33 8.90 -6.93
CA ASP A 122 13.37 9.91 -6.49
C ASP A 122 12.89 10.77 -7.67
N LEU A 123 13.82 11.21 -8.53
CA LEU A 123 13.49 11.97 -9.74
C LEU A 123 12.61 11.15 -10.70
N LEU A 124 12.97 9.88 -10.95
CA LEU A 124 12.18 8.98 -11.77
C LEU A 124 10.79 8.73 -11.19
N GLY A 125 10.69 8.59 -9.85
CA GLY A 125 9.42 8.47 -9.15
C GLY A 125 8.53 9.70 -9.34
N ILE A 126 9.10 10.90 -9.23
CA ILE A 126 8.39 12.16 -9.49
C ILE A 126 7.91 12.23 -10.94
N ILE A 127 8.79 11.91 -11.91
CA ILE A 127 8.45 11.92 -13.34
C ILE A 127 7.35 10.90 -13.64
N PHE A 128 7.47 9.69 -13.10
CA PHE A 128 6.48 8.63 -13.26
C PHE A 128 5.12 9.06 -12.70
N MET A 129 5.09 9.61 -11.48
CA MET A 129 3.86 10.13 -10.88
C MET A 129 3.25 11.26 -11.72
N ALA A 130 4.07 12.15 -12.28
CA ALA A 130 3.60 13.22 -13.15
C ALA A 130 2.99 12.69 -14.46
N ILE A 131 3.57 11.65 -15.06
CA ILE A 131 3.04 10.99 -16.27
C ILE A 131 1.69 10.34 -15.97
N VAL A 132 1.58 9.62 -14.84
CA VAL A 132 0.30 9.00 -14.42
C VAL A 132 -0.77 10.07 -14.25
N LEU A 133 -0.48 11.16 -13.54
CA LEU A 133 -1.42 12.28 -13.38
C LEU A 133 -1.81 12.90 -14.71
N TYR A 134 -0.86 13.11 -15.62
CA TYR A 134 -1.14 13.68 -16.94
C TYR A 134 -2.02 12.77 -17.81
N GLY A 135 -1.85 11.45 -17.70
CA GLY A 135 -2.68 10.48 -18.42
C GLY A 135 -4.09 10.33 -17.82
N THR A 136 -4.21 10.29 -16.49
CA THR A 136 -5.46 9.98 -15.80
C THR A 136 -6.42 11.18 -15.67
N VAL A 137 -5.90 12.39 -15.45
CA VAL A 137 -6.74 13.60 -15.28
C VAL A 137 -7.64 13.91 -16.49
N PRO A 138 -7.17 13.90 -17.76
CA PRO A 138 -8.04 14.19 -18.90
C PRO A 138 -9.15 13.13 -19.05
N GLU A 139 -8.83 11.84 -18.86
CA GLU A 139 -9.84 10.77 -18.90
C GLU A 139 -10.87 10.91 -17.79
N MET A 140 -10.46 11.32 -16.58
CA MET A 140 -11.38 11.62 -15.48
C MET A 140 -12.32 12.78 -15.84
N ILE A 141 -11.80 13.86 -16.43
CA ILE A 141 -12.60 15.02 -16.84
C ILE A 141 -13.60 14.63 -17.93
N GLU A 142 -13.17 13.85 -18.92
CA GLU A 142 -14.04 13.32 -19.97
C GLU A 142 -15.15 12.43 -19.39
N ALA A 143 -14.79 11.49 -18.51
CA ALA A 143 -15.75 10.60 -17.86
C ALA A 143 -16.81 11.36 -17.03
N VAL A 144 -16.41 12.44 -16.36
CA VAL A 144 -17.33 13.31 -15.61
C VAL A 144 -18.23 14.13 -16.55
N ASN A 145 -17.66 14.71 -17.60
CA ASN A 145 -18.42 15.55 -18.54
C ASN A 145 -19.42 14.73 -19.38
N GLU A 146 -19.02 13.54 -19.83
CA GLU A 146 -19.81 12.69 -20.70
C GLU A 146 -20.72 11.73 -19.94
N ASN A 147 -20.69 11.73 -18.60
CA ASN A 147 -21.43 10.79 -17.74
C ASN A 147 -21.23 9.35 -18.20
N LEU A 148 -19.98 8.92 -18.34
CA LEU A 148 -19.67 7.56 -18.79
C LEU A 148 -19.92 6.56 -17.65
N TYR A 149 -20.57 5.45 -17.98
CA TYR A 149 -20.88 4.35 -17.05
C TYR A 149 -20.30 3.03 -17.55
N TYR A 150 -19.82 2.22 -16.60
CA TYR A 150 -19.54 0.80 -16.80
C TYR A 150 -20.77 -0.04 -16.44
N GLY A 151 -20.96 -1.15 -17.15
CA GLY A 151 -22.05 -2.11 -16.94
C GLY A 151 -23.14 -2.06 -18.01
N SER A 152 -24.16 -2.92 -17.90
CA SER A 152 -25.31 -2.94 -18.83
C SER A 152 -26.53 -2.27 -18.22
N GLU A 153 -27.21 -1.42 -18.98
CA GLU A 153 -28.48 -0.82 -18.57
C GLU A 153 -29.49 -1.91 -18.15
N GLY A 154 -30.06 -1.76 -16.95
CA GLY A 154 -31.06 -2.67 -16.40
C GLY A 154 -30.56 -3.71 -15.38
N VAL A 155 -29.24 -3.82 -15.19
CA VAL A 155 -28.63 -4.80 -14.25
C VAL A 155 -27.76 -4.08 -13.22
N PHE A 156 -26.68 -3.44 -13.67
CA PHE A 156 -25.79 -2.64 -12.82
C PHE A 156 -25.09 -1.60 -13.69
N THR A 157 -25.13 -0.33 -13.25
CA THR A 157 -24.37 0.76 -13.87
C THR A 157 -23.60 1.51 -12.79
N ALA A 158 -22.30 1.70 -13.02
CA ALA A 158 -21.45 2.48 -12.14
C ALA A 158 -20.70 3.55 -12.93
N PRO A 159 -20.57 4.76 -12.40
CA PRO A 159 -19.80 5.80 -13.07
C PRO A 159 -18.35 5.33 -13.29
N LYS A 160 -17.77 5.72 -14.43
CA LYS A 160 -16.37 5.40 -14.77
C LYS A 160 -15.35 6.09 -13.85
N TRP A 161 -15.77 7.07 -13.06
CA TRP A 161 -15.03 7.72 -11.98
C TRP A 161 -15.63 7.25 -10.63
N PRO A 162 -14.91 7.18 -9.48
CA PRO A 162 -13.66 7.87 -9.12
C PRO A 162 -12.38 7.01 -9.12
N VAL A 163 -12.45 5.76 -9.60
CA VAL A 163 -11.30 4.83 -9.61
C VAL A 163 -10.37 5.03 -10.79
#